data_AF-A0A917EP35-F1
#
_entry.id   AF-A0A917EP35-F1
#
_cell.length_a   1.000
_cell.length_b   1.000
_cell.length_c   1.000
_cell.angle_alpha   90.00
_cell.angle_beta   90.00
_cell.angle_gamma   90.00
#
_symmetry.space_group_name_H-M   'P 1'
#
loop_
_entity.id
_entity.type
_entity.pdbx_description
1 polymer ?
#
loop_
_entity_poly.entity_id
_entity_poly.type
_entity_poly.pdbx_seq_one_letter_code
_entity_poly.pdbx_strand_id
1 'polypeptide(L)'
;MLAMFFILLLYIIFMVIIHEIGHVIAIYIIGGRLKRFEYSFYYIRGIFEYPDNLTFNKYFFFTANGVIIQLLVSLLVVFGVQDFRVSSLAFFYLCVIAINLVPLSMTDGAFIFKAYPISKVKKVLWLSVGGLFLFSLFGLVLLWAQYDVELENKIVLTFFYIFMLVMSIRRIFILNTEEDYGT
;
A
#
# COMPACT_ATOMS: atom_id res chain seq x y z
N MET A 1 14.00 -3.50 21.41
CA MET A 1 13.81 -4.33 20.19
C MET A 1 12.44 -4.99 20.08
N LEU A 2 12.02 -5.84 21.03
CA LEU A 2 10.76 -6.60 20.94
C LEU A 2 9.50 -5.72 20.78
N ALA A 3 9.41 -4.63 21.56
CA ALA A 3 8.30 -3.69 21.46
C ALA A 3 8.20 -3.02 20.08
N MET A 4 9.34 -2.68 19.47
CA MET A 4 9.36 -2.05 18.14
C MET A 4 8.97 -3.01 17.03
N PHE A 5 9.36 -4.29 17.15
CA PHE A 5 8.88 -5.34 16.26
C PHE A 5 7.35 -5.51 16.36
N PHE A 6 6.79 -5.49 17.56
CA PHE A 6 5.35 -5.59 17.76
C PHE A 6 4.60 -4.38 17.17
N ILE A 7 5.12 -3.16 17.37
CA ILE A 7 4.56 -1.94 16.77
C ILE A 7 4.56 -2.04 15.24
N LEU A 8 5.65 -2.51 14.64
CA LEU A 8 5.75 -2.71 13.19
C LEU A 8 4.71 -3.73 12.69
N LEU A 9 4.62 -4.90 13.33
CA LEU A 9 3.66 -5.92 12.94
C LEU A 9 2.22 -5.41 13.03
N LEU A 10 1.89 -4.72 14.14
CA LEU A 10 0.59 -4.11 14.33
C LEU A 10 0.30 -3.06 13.28
N TYR A 11 1.29 -2.21 12.94
CA TYR A 11 1.15 -1.20 11.90
C TYR A 11 0.86 -1.83 10.53
N ILE A 12 1.59 -2.89 10.14
CA ILE A 12 1.36 -3.58 8.87
C ILE A 12 -0.06 -4.14 8.81
N ILE A 13 -0.51 -4.84 9.85
CA ILE A 13 -1.86 -5.43 9.91
C ILE A 13 -2.91 -4.33 9.84
N PHE A 14 -2.74 -3.26 10.61
CA PHE A 14 -3.66 -2.13 10.64
C PHE A 14 -3.77 -1.46 9.27
N MET A 15 -2.66 -1.31 8.55
CA MET A 15 -2.65 -0.71 7.22
C MET A 15 -3.32 -1.59 6.15
N VAL A 16 -3.24 -2.92 6.27
CA VAL A 16 -4.02 -3.84 5.42
C VAL A 16 -5.51 -3.70 5.70
N ILE A 17 -5.90 -3.60 6.98
CA ILE A 17 -7.31 -3.38 7.36
C ILE A 17 -7.81 -2.04 6.82
N ILE A 18 -7.03 -0.96 6.95
CA ILE A 18 -7.37 0.37 6.42
C ILE A 18 -7.60 0.32 4.91
N HIS A 19 -6.73 -0.38 4.18
CA HIS A 19 -6.85 -0.56 2.74
C HIS A 19 -8.18 -1.22 2.35
N GLU A 20 -8.50 -2.35 2.99
CA GLU A 20 -9.77 -3.05 2.74
C GLU A 20 -10.99 -2.22 3.16
N ILE A 21 -10.90 -1.47 4.26
CA ILE A 21 -11.95 -0.50 4.67
C ILE A 21 -12.16 0.55 3.58
N GLY A 22 -11.11 1.02 2.91
CA GLY A 22 -11.21 1.92 1.77
C GLY A 22 -12.08 1.34 0.65
N HIS A 23 -11.88 0.07 0.29
CA HIS A 23 -12.75 -0.61 -0.68
C HIS A 23 -14.18 -0.78 -0.18
N VAL A 24 -14.38 -1.11 1.09
CA VAL A 24 -15.71 -1.23 1.71
C VAL A 24 -16.47 0.10 1.67
N ILE A 25 -15.82 1.21 2.01
CA ILE A 25 -16.44 2.53 1.91
C ILE A 25 -16.85 2.82 0.47
N ALA A 26 -15.95 2.56 -0.49
CA ALA A 26 -16.21 2.85 -1.88
C ALA A 26 -17.33 1.99 -2.48
N ILE A 27 -17.39 0.69 -2.16
CA ILE A 27 -18.43 -0.21 -2.70
C ILE A 27 -19.83 0.26 -2.27
N TYR A 28 -19.99 0.69 -1.02
CA TYR A 28 -21.26 1.22 -0.52
C TYR A 28 -21.64 2.54 -1.21
N ILE A 29 -20.67 3.43 -1.43
CA ILE A 29 -20.90 4.71 -2.14
C ILE A 29 -21.37 4.48 -3.58
N ILE A 30 -20.81 3.50 -4.28
CA ILE A 30 -21.20 3.24 -5.68
C ILE A 30 -22.50 2.42 -5.83
N GLY A 31 -23.10 1.99 -4.71
CA GLY A 31 -24.36 1.24 -4.64
C GLY A 31 -24.21 -0.29 -4.61
N GLY A 32 -23.00 -0.80 -4.43
CA GLY A 32 -22.74 -2.22 -4.21
C GLY A 32 -22.79 -2.60 -2.72
N ARG A 33 -22.37 -3.82 -2.40
CA ARG A 33 -22.36 -4.35 -1.02
C ARG A 33 -21.16 -5.25 -0.76
N LEU A 34 -20.69 -5.30 0.48
CA LEU A 34 -19.76 -6.33 0.94
C LEU A 34 -20.54 -7.62 1.22
N LYS A 35 -20.15 -8.75 0.62
CA LYS A 35 -20.74 -10.07 0.91
C LYS A 35 -20.10 -10.69 2.15
N ARG A 36 -18.77 -10.79 2.15
CA ARG A 36 -17.97 -11.34 3.24
C ARG A 36 -16.51 -10.92 3.09
N PHE A 37 -15.74 -11.06 4.16
CA PHE A 37 -14.29 -11.06 4.07
C PHE A 37 -13.76 -12.49 3.98
N GLU A 38 -12.71 -12.68 3.19
CA GLU A 38 -11.88 -13.87 3.19
C GLU A 38 -10.54 -13.55 3.83
N TYR A 39 -10.12 -14.46 4.71
CA TYR A 39 -8.90 -14.33 5.47
C TYR A 39 -8.02 -15.56 5.22
N SER A 40 -6.76 -15.31 4.91
CA SER A 40 -5.70 -16.30 4.83
C SER A 40 -4.48 -15.75 5.56
N PHE A 41 -3.51 -16.62 5.85
CA PHE A 41 -2.23 -16.18 6.41
C PHE A 41 -1.51 -15.14 5.51
N TYR A 42 -1.85 -15.13 4.22
CA TYR A 42 -1.20 -14.30 3.21
C TYR A 42 -2.03 -13.09 2.76
N TYR A 43 -3.32 -13.04 3.07
CA TYR A 43 -4.20 -11.96 2.59
C TYR A 43 -5.44 -11.77 3.46
N ILE A 44 -5.93 -10.53 3.46
CA ILE A 44 -7.27 -10.17 3.90
C ILE A 44 -7.92 -9.54 2.68
N ARG A 45 -9.08 -10.05 2.25
CA ARG A 45 -9.75 -9.59 1.02
C ARG A 45 -11.25 -9.52 1.20
N GLY A 46 -11.87 -8.42 0.80
CA GLY A 46 -13.33 -8.34 0.65
C GLY A 46 -13.84 -9.07 -0.61
N ILE A 47 -14.93 -9.83 -0.46
CA ILE A 47 -15.77 -10.25 -1.59
C ILE A 47 -16.94 -9.28 -1.71
N PHE A 48 -17.04 -8.67 -2.89
CA PHE A 48 -17.98 -7.59 -3.16
C PHE A 48 -19.06 -8.00 -4.16
N GLU A 49 -20.26 -7.50 -3.93
CA GLU A 49 -21.34 -7.46 -4.90
C GLU A 49 -21.34 -6.09 -5.57
N TYR A 50 -21.03 -6.05 -6.86
CA TYR A 50 -21.09 -4.82 -7.63
C TYR A 50 -22.53 -4.49 -8.02
N PRO A 51 -22.88 -3.19 -8.14
CA PRO A 51 -24.19 -2.79 -8.62
C PRO A 51 -24.37 -3.17 -10.10
N ASP A 52 -25.61 -3.41 -10.53
CA ASP A 52 -25.94 -3.78 -11.93
C ASP A 52 -25.52 -2.69 -12.93
N ASN A 53 -25.48 -1.43 -12.51
CA ASN A 53 -25.07 -0.27 -13.32
C ASN A 53 -23.62 0.17 -13.07
N LEU A 54 -22.70 -0.78 -12.95
CA LEU A 54 -21.27 -0.51 -12.75
C LEU A 54 -20.66 0.19 -13.98
N THR A 55 -20.32 1.46 -13.83
CA THR A 55 -19.59 2.22 -14.85
C THR A 55 -18.08 2.15 -14.59
N PHE A 56 -17.28 2.46 -15.61
CA PHE A 56 -15.82 2.58 -15.48
C PHE A 56 -15.42 3.50 -14.32
N ASN A 57 -16.02 4.69 -14.21
CA ASN A 57 -15.70 5.65 -13.16
C ASN A 57 -15.97 5.09 -11.76
N LYS A 58 -17.07 4.33 -11.59
CA LYS A 58 -17.39 3.67 -10.33
C LYS A 58 -16.38 2.57 -10.00
N TYR A 59 -15.99 1.77 -10.99
CA TYR A 59 -15.00 0.71 -10.80
C TYR A 59 -13.61 1.28 -10.48
N PHE A 60 -13.15 2.28 -11.23
CA PHE A 60 -11.90 3.00 -10.95
C PHE A 60 -11.90 3.61 -9.55
N PHE A 61 -13.00 4.28 -9.17
CA PHE A 61 -13.14 4.83 -7.82
C PHE A 61 -13.03 3.73 -6.75
N PHE A 62 -13.77 2.63 -6.90
CA PHE A 62 -13.70 1.50 -5.97
C PHE A 62 -12.28 0.95 -5.81
N THR A 63 -11.59 0.68 -6.92
CA THR A 63 -10.25 0.09 -6.91
C THR A 63 -9.19 1.07 -6.41
N ALA A 64 -9.28 2.34 -6.75
CA ALA A 64 -8.30 3.33 -6.28
C ALA A 64 -8.49 3.68 -4.79
N ASN A 65 -9.71 3.57 -4.26
CA ASN A 65 -10.02 4.08 -2.92
C ASN A 65 -9.29 3.32 -1.79
N GLY A 66 -9.05 2.01 -1.94
CA GLY A 66 -8.25 1.24 -0.97
C GLY A 66 -6.85 1.83 -0.81
N VAL A 67 -6.16 2.05 -1.92
CA VAL A 67 -4.83 2.68 -1.95
C VAL A 67 -4.87 4.14 -1.46
N ILE A 68 -5.87 4.93 -1.88
CA ILE A 68 -5.98 6.34 -1.49
C ILE A 68 -6.16 6.48 0.02
N ILE A 69 -7.08 5.72 0.62
CA ILE A 69 -7.32 5.77 2.07
C ILE A 69 -6.08 5.30 2.83
N GLN A 70 -5.43 4.24 2.37
CA GLN A 70 -4.17 3.75 2.94
C GLN A 70 -3.06 4.82 2.89
N LEU A 71 -2.90 5.50 1.75
CA LEU A 71 -1.94 6.58 1.59
C LEU A 71 -2.27 7.78 2.49
N LEU A 72 -3.54 8.20 2.56
CA LEU A 72 -3.98 9.30 3.39
C LEU A 72 -3.69 9.04 4.88
N VAL A 73 -3.98 7.84 5.37
CA VAL A 73 -3.65 7.49 6.76
C VAL A 73 -2.14 7.48 6.99
N SER A 74 -1.35 6.91 6.07
CA SER A 74 0.12 6.98 6.17
C SER A 74 0.63 8.42 6.25
N LEU A 75 0.12 9.33 5.40
CA LEU A 75 0.52 10.73 5.41
C LEU A 75 0.06 11.47 6.69
N LEU A 76 -1.15 11.17 7.18
CA LEU A 76 -1.63 11.70 8.45
C LEU A 76 -0.73 11.25 9.62
N VAL A 77 -0.27 10.01 9.63
CA VAL A 77 0.68 9.53 10.64
C VAL A 77 2.03 10.23 10.50
N VAL A 78 2.55 10.35 9.27
CA VAL A 78 3.83 11.03 8.99
C VAL A 78 3.85 12.48 9.51
N PHE A 79 2.79 13.26 9.24
CA PHE A 79 2.77 14.69 9.57
C PHE A 79 2.06 15.01 10.89
N GLY A 80 1.22 14.11 11.40
CA GLY A 80 0.37 14.34 12.58
C GLY A 80 0.88 13.69 13.85
N VAL A 81 1.72 12.64 13.77
CA VAL A 81 2.25 11.96 14.96
C VAL A 81 3.63 12.51 15.32
N GLN A 82 3.80 12.90 16.58
CA GLN A 82 5.06 13.43 17.10
C GLN A 82 6.11 12.34 17.40
N ASP A 83 5.69 11.10 17.63
CA ASP A 83 6.63 9.99 17.83
C ASP A 83 7.35 9.67 16.52
N PHE A 84 8.62 10.04 16.48
CA PHE A 84 9.47 9.90 15.30
C PHE A 84 9.61 8.46 14.79
N ARG A 85 9.52 7.46 15.67
CA ARG A 85 9.62 6.04 15.29
C ARG A 85 8.38 5.66 14.49
N VAL A 86 7.20 6.06 14.94
CA VAL A 86 5.93 5.80 14.27
C VAL A 86 5.87 6.53 12.92
N SER A 87 6.31 7.79 12.88
CA SER A 87 6.35 8.56 11.63
C SER A 87 7.35 8.00 10.63
N SER A 88 8.51 7.49 11.09
CA SER A 88 9.47 6.77 10.24
C SER A 88 8.88 5.49 9.65
N LEU A 89 8.18 4.70 10.47
CA LEU A 89 7.49 3.49 10.01
C LEU A 89 6.45 3.80 8.94
N ALA A 90 5.69 4.89 9.11
CA ALA A 90 4.69 5.33 8.14
C ALA A 90 5.31 5.74 6.79
N PHE A 91 6.47 6.43 6.82
CA PHE A 91 7.27 6.71 5.62
C PHE A 91 7.75 5.44 4.94
N PHE A 92 8.33 4.52 5.72
CA PHE A 92 8.87 3.27 5.19
C PHE A 92 7.80 2.40 4.55
N TYR A 93 6.59 2.38 5.13
CA TYR A 93 5.48 1.61 4.61
C TYR A 93 4.97 2.08 3.24
N LEU A 94 5.35 3.28 2.79
CA LEU A 94 5.00 3.76 1.44
C LEU A 94 5.51 2.83 0.32
N CYS A 95 6.64 2.12 0.53
CA CYS A 95 7.12 1.13 -0.44
C CYS A 95 6.17 -0.09 -0.55
N VAL A 96 5.47 -0.43 0.53
CA VAL A 96 4.45 -1.50 0.55
C VAL A 96 3.17 -1.02 -0.13
N ILE A 97 2.72 0.22 0.13
CA ILE A 97 1.58 0.84 -0.56
C ILE A 97 1.82 0.86 -2.08
N ALA A 98 3.05 1.15 -2.50
CA ALA A 98 3.42 1.19 -3.91
C ALA A 98 3.14 -0.13 -4.64
N ILE A 99 3.24 -1.29 -3.97
CA ILE A 99 2.94 -2.59 -4.58
C ILE A 99 1.50 -2.63 -5.11
N ASN A 100 0.54 -2.04 -4.40
CA ASN A 100 -0.86 -2.03 -4.81
C ASN A 100 -1.09 -1.19 -6.08
N LEU A 101 -0.19 -0.27 -6.43
CA LEU A 101 -0.28 0.52 -7.67
C LEU A 101 0.43 -0.12 -8.86
N VAL A 102 1.16 -1.21 -8.66
CA VAL A 102 1.86 -1.91 -9.74
C VAL A 102 0.82 -2.39 -10.75
N PRO A 103 0.92 -2.07 -12.05
CA PRO A 103 -0.08 -2.44 -13.05
C PRO A 103 0.08 -3.89 -13.53
N LEU A 104 0.26 -4.84 -12.61
CA LEU A 104 0.56 -6.25 -12.88
C LEU A 104 -0.25 -7.18 -11.97
N SER A 105 -0.80 -8.25 -12.54
CA SER A 105 -1.47 -9.35 -11.82
C SER A 105 -2.53 -8.90 -10.77
N MET A 106 -2.59 -9.50 -9.59
CA MET A 106 -3.65 -9.41 -8.57
C MET A 106 -3.58 -8.13 -7.70
N THR A 107 -3.27 -6.98 -8.28
CA THR A 107 -3.17 -5.67 -7.59
C THR A 107 -4.24 -4.70 -8.04
N ASP A 108 -4.51 -3.67 -7.23
CA ASP A 108 -5.41 -2.58 -7.61
C ASP A 108 -4.96 -1.86 -8.88
N GLY A 109 -3.66 -1.62 -9.03
CA GLY A 109 -3.06 -1.02 -10.22
C GLY A 109 -3.37 -1.83 -11.48
N ALA A 110 -3.36 -3.16 -11.38
CA ALA A 110 -3.72 -4.02 -12.50
C ALA A 110 -5.21 -3.96 -12.83
N PHE A 111 -6.09 -3.93 -11.83
CA PHE A 111 -7.53 -3.74 -12.04
C PHE A 111 -7.83 -2.38 -12.66
N ILE A 112 -7.15 -1.32 -12.22
CA ILE A 112 -7.21 0.03 -12.83
C ILE A 112 -6.76 -0.03 -14.30
N PHE A 113 -5.64 -0.68 -14.59
CA PHE A 113 -5.12 -0.78 -15.95
C PHE A 113 -6.00 -1.65 -16.86
N LYS A 114 -6.52 -2.78 -16.38
CA LYS A 114 -7.47 -3.63 -17.11
C LYS A 114 -8.75 -2.89 -17.47
N ALA A 115 -9.22 -2.02 -16.58
CA ALA A 115 -10.39 -1.19 -16.84
C ALA A 115 -10.14 -0.11 -17.91
N TYR A 116 -8.88 0.35 -18.08
CA TYR A 116 -8.49 1.30 -19.12
C TYR A 116 -7.06 1.05 -19.64
N PRO A 117 -6.90 0.11 -20.60
CA PRO A 117 -5.59 -0.42 -21.01
C PRO A 117 -4.86 0.53 -21.97
N ILE A 118 -4.65 1.78 -21.55
CA ILE A 118 -3.94 2.79 -22.31
C ILE A 118 -2.54 3.00 -21.72
N SER A 119 -1.55 3.12 -22.59
CA SER A 119 -0.14 3.31 -22.23
C SER A 119 0.09 4.47 -21.25
N LYS A 120 -0.73 5.54 -21.35
CA LYS A 120 -0.70 6.66 -20.40
C LYS A 120 -1.02 6.24 -18.96
N VAL A 121 -2.04 5.40 -18.74
CA VAL A 121 -2.40 4.92 -17.38
C VAL A 121 -1.31 4.01 -16.83
N LYS A 122 -0.80 3.07 -17.64
CA LYS A 122 0.33 2.21 -17.21
C LYS A 122 1.55 3.04 -16.80
N LYS A 123 1.88 4.10 -17.55
CA LYS A 123 2.96 5.03 -17.20
C LYS A 123 2.70 5.78 -15.90
N VAL A 124 1.50 6.33 -15.71
CA VAL A 124 1.14 7.05 -14.47
C VAL A 124 1.22 6.14 -13.26
N LEU A 125 0.75 4.90 -13.37
CA LEU A 125 0.85 3.91 -12.30
C LEU A 125 2.33 3.62 -11.94
N TRP A 126 3.17 3.32 -12.93
CA TRP A 126 4.61 3.11 -12.68
C TRP A 126 5.33 4.34 -12.13
N LEU A 127 4.99 5.54 -12.59
CA LEU A 127 5.52 6.79 -12.02
C LEU A 127 5.09 6.96 -10.56
N SER A 128 3.87 6.59 -10.22
CA SER A 128 3.37 6.63 -8.84
C SER A 128 4.09 5.60 -7.96
N VAL A 129 4.32 4.38 -8.47
CA VAL A 129 5.13 3.35 -7.81
C VAL A 129 6.53 3.90 -7.52
N GLY A 130 7.24 4.39 -8.55
CA GLY A 130 8.57 4.97 -8.40
C GLY A 130 8.61 6.15 -7.43
N GLY A 131 7.62 7.05 -7.52
CA GLY A 131 7.47 8.20 -6.62
C GLY A 131 7.30 7.79 -5.16
N LEU A 132 6.47 6.79 -4.86
CA LEU A 132 6.29 6.28 -3.50
C LEU A 132 7.55 5.58 -2.96
N PHE A 133 8.30 4.87 -3.81
CA PHE A 133 9.59 4.30 -3.42
C PHE A 133 10.60 5.40 -3.06
N LEU A 134 10.73 6.43 -3.91
CA LEU A 134 11.60 7.58 -3.63
C LEU A 134 11.17 8.31 -2.36
N PHE A 135 9.86 8.47 -2.15
CA PHE A 135 9.35 9.13 -0.95
C PHE A 135 9.56 8.29 0.32
N SER A 136 9.52 6.95 0.20
CA SER A 136 9.89 6.06 1.31
C SER A 136 11.37 6.19 1.70
N LEU A 137 12.27 6.38 0.72
CA LEU A 137 13.71 6.59 0.95
C LEU A 137 13.98 7.90 1.70
N PHE A 138 13.17 8.93 1.47
CA PHE A 138 13.27 10.19 2.19
C PHE A 138 13.07 10.02 3.70
N GLY A 139 12.24 9.07 4.13
CA GLY A 139 12.10 8.71 5.55
C GLY A 139 13.40 8.23 6.18
N LEU A 140 14.27 7.56 5.41
CA LEU A 140 15.57 7.10 5.90
C LEU A 140 16.51 8.29 6.13
N VAL A 141 16.50 9.25 5.20
CA VAL A 141 17.26 10.50 5.33
C VAL A 141 16.83 11.25 6.59
N LEU A 142 15.51 11.38 6.81
CA LEU A 142 14.98 12.01 8.02
C LEU A 142 15.40 11.26 9.29
N LEU A 143 15.35 9.93 9.31
CA LEU A 143 15.76 9.12 10.47
C LEU A 143 17.20 9.36 10.87
N TRP A 144 18.10 9.43 9.90
CA TRP A 144 19.52 9.63 10.17
C TRP A 144 19.89 11.08 10.50
N ALA A 145 19.09 12.05 10.02
CA ALA A 145 19.25 13.46 10.35
C ALA A 145 18.83 13.82 11.81
N GLN A 146 18.01 12.99 12.47
CA GLN A 146 17.57 13.24 13.85
C GLN A 146 18.67 12.94 14.87
N TYR A 147 19.17 13.93 15.60
CA TYR A 147 20.21 13.70 16.61
C TYR A 147 19.68 13.08 17.91
N ASP A 148 18.40 13.29 18.22
CA ASP A 148 17.78 12.90 19.50
C ASP A 148 17.33 11.43 19.55
N VAL A 149 17.43 10.71 18.43
CA VAL A 149 17.07 9.29 18.36
C VAL A 149 18.30 8.43 18.64
N GLU A 150 18.20 7.55 19.64
CA GLU A 150 19.24 6.59 19.99
C GLU A 150 19.72 5.79 18.76
N LEU A 151 21.03 5.59 18.66
CA LEU A 151 21.67 4.90 17.54
C LEU A 151 21.08 3.50 17.31
N GLU A 152 20.82 2.76 18.38
CA GLU A 152 20.20 1.43 18.32
C GLU A 152 18.86 1.46 17.59
N ASN A 153 18.01 2.45 17.90
CA ASN A 153 16.71 2.59 17.26
C ASN A 153 16.84 2.93 15.77
N LYS A 154 17.82 3.78 15.40
CA LYS A 154 18.12 4.09 13.99
C LYS A 154 18.52 2.84 13.20
N ILE A 155 19.41 2.03 13.76
CA ILE A 155 19.89 0.80 13.13
C ILE A 155 18.73 -0.17 12.93
N VAL A 156 17.91 -0.39 13.97
CA VAL A 156 16.77 -1.30 13.88
C VAL A 156 15.73 -0.83 12.86
N LEU A 157 15.36 0.45 12.87
CA LEU A 157 14.43 1.02 11.90
C LEU A 157 14.97 0.97 10.46
N THR A 158 16.27 1.20 10.28
CA THR A 158 16.94 1.06 8.98
C THR A 158 16.89 -0.37 8.47
N PHE A 159 17.18 -1.35 9.34
CA PHE A 159 17.08 -2.76 8.99
C PHE A 159 15.66 -3.14 8.57
N PHE A 160 14.64 -2.67 9.31
CA PHE A 160 13.24 -2.91 8.95
C PHE A 160 12.86 -2.28 7.62
N TYR A 161 13.31 -1.05 7.36
CA TYR A 161 13.08 -0.42 6.07
C TYR A 161 13.69 -1.24 4.93
N ILE A 162 14.96 -1.63 5.04
CA ILE A 162 15.64 -2.44 4.02
C ILE A 162 14.89 -3.76 3.80
N PHE A 163 14.45 -4.42 4.89
CA PHE A 163 13.66 -5.65 4.79
C PHE A 163 12.34 -5.43 4.02
N MET A 164 11.55 -4.40 4.38
CA MET A 164 10.30 -4.09 3.68
C MET A 164 10.55 -3.71 2.22
N LEU A 165 11.61 -2.95 1.93
CA LEU A 165 12.00 -2.56 0.59
C LEU A 165 12.34 -3.79 -0.26
N VAL A 166 13.19 -4.69 0.25
CA VAL A 166 13.55 -5.94 -0.44
C VAL A 166 12.32 -6.80 -0.68
N MET A 167 11.44 -6.96 0.31
CA MET A 167 10.21 -7.73 0.15
C MET A 167 9.26 -7.12 -0.87
N SER A 168 9.16 -5.78 -0.92
CA SER A 168 8.34 -5.06 -1.89
C SER A 168 8.88 -5.20 -3.31
N ILE A 169 10.18 -5.02 -3.49
CA ILE A 169 10.86 -5.23 -4.78
C ILE A 169 10.69 -6.68 -5.24
N ARG A 170 10.93 -7.65 -4.35
CA ARG A 170 10.74 -9.07 -4.64
C ARG A 170 9.31 -9.36 -5.09
N ARG A 171 8.30 -8.75 -4.45
CA ARG A 171 6.90 -8.91 -4.87
C ARG A 171 6.67 -8.34 -6.27
N ILE A 172 7.24 -7.19 -6.60
CA ILE A 172 7.17 -6.62 -7.96
C ILE A 172 7.78 -7.58 -8.99
N PHE A 173 8.93 -8.20 -8.70
CA PHE A 173 9.51 -9.21 -9.59
C PHE A 173 8.58 -10.41 -9.78
N ILE A 174 7.98 -10.93 -8.71
CA ILE A 174 7.01 -12.04 -8.81
C ILE A 174 5.79 -11.63 -9.65
N LEU A 175 5.26 -10.42 -9.45
CA LEU A 175 4.12 -9.92 -10.22
C LEU A 175 4.42 -9.85 -11.73
N ASN A 176 5.66 -9.57 -12.13
CA ASN A 176 6.06 -9.63 -13.54
C ASN A 176 6.04 -11.07 -14.08
N THR A 177 6.46 -12.05 -13.28
CA THR A 177 6.40 -13.48 -13.68
C THR A 177 4.99 -14.05 -13.70
N GLU A 178 4.06 -13.46 -12.93
CA GLU A 178 2.64 -13.83 -12.95
C GLU A 178 1.92 -13.29 -14.20
N GLU A 179 2.41 -12.21 -14.81
CA GLU A 179 1.81 -11.61 -16.03
C GLU A 179 2.05 -12.49 -17.28
N ASP A 180 3.11 -13.30 -17.31
CA ASP A 180 3.46 -14.19 -18.44
C ASP A 180 2.52 -15.40 -18.62
N TYR A 181 1.55 -15.64 -17.73
CA TYR A 181 0.62 -16.78 -17.81
C TYR A 181 -0.79 -16.41 -18.32
N GLY A 182 -0.98 -15.23 -18.93
CA GLY A 182 -2.33 -14.73 -19.23
C GLY A 182 -2.50 -13.81 -20.44
N THR A 183 -1.68 -13.95 -21.49
CA THR A 183 -2.01 -13.48 -22.86
C THR A 183 -2.36 -14.64 -23.76
#